data_AF-A0A4R9VF76-F1
#
_entry.id   AF-A0A4R9VF76-F1
#
_cell.length_a   1.000
_cell.length_b   1.000
_cell.length_c   1.000
_cell.angle_alpha   90.00
_cell.angle_beta   90.00
_cell.angle_gamma   90.00
#
_symmetry.space_group_name_H-M   'P 1'
#
loop_
_entity.id
_entity.type
_entity.pdbx_description
1 polymer ?
#
loop_
_entity_poly.entity_id
_entity_poly.type
_entity_poly.pdbx_seq_one_letter_code
_entity_poly.pdbx_strand_id
1 'polypeptide(L)'
;MYHSWLDRWDEQRARRGEEGKKTTDFVLDAERAFPGAKNVASIEEFCVLADQAAADPAFFGEPSESDQGFERKDGWLKFPSDISTDIEENNVVWAKITESGSFDQAMVIFHHWNASARNRQIANFFSRRGITVVEIAMPYHFERSRPGSLHADYMLSPNIGRTIQSVRQGVLDGRKLIRWLKSE
;
A
#
# COMPACT_ATOMS: atom_id res chain seq x y z
N MET A 1 -23.75 21.16 -22.16
CA MET A 1 -24.55 21.32 -20.93
C MET A 1 -24.32 20.20 -19.92
N TYR A 2 -24.34 18.92 -20.35
CA TYR A 2 -24.03 17.78 -19.45
C TYR A 2 -22.55 17.73 -19.02
N HIS A 3 -21.61 17.95 -19.95
CA HIS A 3 -20.17 17.98 -19.66
C HIS A 3 -19.80 19.03 -18.61
N SER A 4 -20.26 20.27 -18.78
CA SER A 4 -20.01 21.36 -17.82
C SER A 4 -20.59 21.13 -16.42
N TRP A 5 -21.63 20.30 -16.29
CA TRP A 5 -22.17 19.92 -14.99
C TRP A 5 -21.31 18.83 -14.32
N LEU A 6 -20.89 17.83 -15.09
CA LEU A 6 -19.99 16.77 -14.63
C LEU A 6 -18.63 17.36 -14.19
N ASP A 7 -18.06 18.25 -15.00
CA ASP A 7 -16.78 18.91 -14.69
C ASP A 7 -16.86 19.69 -13.37
N ARG A 8 -17.95 20.46 -13.16
CA ARG A 8 -18.18 21.19 -11.89
C ARG A 8 -18.37 20.25 -10.72
N TRP A 9 -19.04 19.12 -10.91
CA TRP A 9 -19.23 18.12 -9.87
C TRP A 9 -17.89 17.48 -9.49
N ASP A 10 -17.05 17.13 -10.47
CA ASP A 10 -15.71 16.59 -10.25
C ASP A 10 -14.81 17.62 -9.55
N GLU A 11 -14.81 18.88 -9.98
CA GLU A 11 -14.07 19.97 -9.32
C GLU A 11 -14.49 20.16 -7.85
N GLN A 12 -15.80 20.12 -7.56
CA GLN A 12 -16.28 20.24 -6.18
C GLN A 12 -15.84 19.05 -5.33
N ARG A 13 -15.83 17.83 -5.88
CA ARG A 13 -15.31 16.65 -5.19
C ARG A 13 -13.81 16.74 -4.97
N ALA A 14 -13.06 17.22 -5.95
CA ALA A 14 -11.62 17.45 -5.82
C ALA A 14 -11.34 18.45 -4.69
N ARG A 15 -12.04 19.59 -4.67
CA ARG A 15 -11.93 20.60 -3.59
C ARG A 15 -12.24 20.02 -2.21
N ARG A 16 -13.33 19.26 -2.08
CA ARG A 16 -13.66 18.57 -0.82
C ARG A 16 -12.61 17.53 -0.43
N GLY A 17 -11.99 16.88 -1.41
CA GLY A 17 -10.86 15.96 -1.18
C GLY A 17 -9.59 16.66 -0.70
N GLU A 18 -9.45 17.96 -1.00
CA GLU A 18 -8.36 18.80 -0.48
C GLU A 18 -8.68 19.40 0.90
N GLU A 19 -9.96 19.44 1.31
CA GLU A 19 -10.34 19.90 2.65
C GLU A 19 -9.67 19.01 3.73
N GLY A 20 -8.81 19.61 4.55
CA GLY A 20 -8.06 18.93 5.59
C GLY A 20 -6.67 18.42 5.18
N LYS A 21 -6.30 18.52 3.90
CA LYS A 21 -4.91 18.35 3.46
C LYS A 21 -4.12 19.62 3.77
N LYS A 22 -2.85 19.44 4.16
CA LYS A 22 -1.93 20.54 4.42
C LYS A 22 -0.91 20.61 3.30
N THR A 23 -0.59 21.82 2.85
CA THR A 23 0.57 22.02 1.98
C THR A 23 1.82 21.63 2.75
N THR A 24 2.64 20.78 2.14
CA THR A 24 3.94 20.37 2.68
C THR A 24 5.02 20.66 1.65
N ASP A 25 6.26 20.81 2.12
CA ASP A 25 7.39 21.01 1.24
C ASP A 25 7.60 19.80 0.33
N PHE A 26 8.08 20.08 -0.88
CA PHE A 26 8.56 19.06 -1.79
C PHE A 26 9.91 18.52 -1.28
N VAL A 27 10.03 17.21 -1.16
CA VAL A 27 11.23 16.56 -0.63
C VAL A 27 11.60 15.35 -1.49
N LEU A 28 12.88 15.23 -1.84
CA LEU A 28 13.39 14.09 -2.59
C LEU A 28 13.54 12.84 -1.70
N ASP A 29 14.22 12.97 -0.55
CA ASP A 29 14.36 11.90 0.45
C ASP A 29 14.92 10.58 -0.14
N ALA A 30 16.03 10.68 -0.88
CA ALA A 30 16.62 9.55 -1.60
C ALA A 30 16.99 8.38 -0.68
N GLU A 31 17.38 8.65 0.57
CA GLU A 31 17.73 7.62 1.55
C GLU A 31 16.56 6.71 1.90
N ARG A 32 15.32 7.23 1.84
CA ARG A 32 14.10 6.41 2.02
C ARG A 32 13.76 5.59 0.77
N ALA A 33 13.91 6.18 -0.41
CA ALA A 33 13.57 5.51 -1.66
C ALA A 33 14.52 4.37 -1.99
N PHE A 34 15.83 4.59 -1.81
CA PHE A 34 16.87 3.75 -2.39
C PHE A 34 17.81 3.22 -1.30
N PRO A 35 17.80 1.89 -1.04
CA PRO A 35 18.67 1.30 -0.03
C PRO A 35 20.14 1.65 -0.23
N GLY A 36 20.78 2.21 0.81
CA GLY A 36 22.20 2.59 0.78
C GLY A 36 22.53 3.88 0.03
N ALA A 37 21.54 4.55 -0.56
CA ALA A 37 21.75 5.89 -1.11
C ALA A 37 22.04 6.91 0.01
N LYS A 38 22.75 7.97 -0.35
CA LYS A 38 22.87 9.18 0.47
C LYS A 38 21.82 10.19 0.01
N ASN A 39 21.54 11.18 0.85
CA ASN A 39 20.75 12.33 0.42
C ASN A 39 21.37 13.00 -0.82
N VAL A 40 20.49 13.29 -1.78
CA VAL A 40 20.81 13.97 -3.03
C VAL A 40 20.36 15.44 -2.94
N ALA A 41 21.09 16.32 -3.61
CA ALA A 41 20.81 17.76 -3.59
C ALA A 41 19.96 18.21 -4.78
N SER A 42 19.82 17.38 -5.82
CA SER A 42 19.12 17.73 -7.06
C SER A 42 18.18 16.64 -7.56
N ILE A 43 17.21 17.05 -8.37
CA ILE A 43 16.29 16.15 -9.09
C ILE A 43 17.06 15.26 -10.07
N GLU A 44 18.11 15.78 -10.72
CA GLU A 44 18.92 15.02 -11.67
C GLU A 44 19.62 13.83 -10.99
N GLU A 45 20.28 14.06 -9.85
CA GLU A 45 20.88 13.00 -9.04
C GLU A 45 19.83 11.98 -8.56
N PHE A 46 18.64 12.45 -8.18
CA PHE A 46 17.54 11.56 -7.79
C PHE A 46 17.09 10.68 -8.96
N CYS A 47 16.96 11.24 -10.17
CA CYS A 47 16.58 10.50 -11.36
C CYS A 47 17.60 9.42 -11.71
N VAL A 48 18.90 9.68 -11.56
CA VAL A 48 19.94 8.65 -11.76
C VAL A 48 19.73 7.45 -10.82
N LEU A 49 19.41 7.70 -9.54
CA LEU A 49 19.10 6.62 -8.60
C LEU A 49 17.78 5.91 -8.94
N ALA A 50 16.77 6.65 -9.39
CA ALA A 50 15.50 6.09 -9.82
C ALA A 50 15.66 5.16 -11.04
N ASP A 51 16.45 5.57 -12.04
CA ASP A 51 16.74 4.74 -13.22
C ASP A 51 17.50 3.46 -12.85
N GLN A 52 18.47 3.56 -11.93
CA GLN A 52 19.17 2.40 -11.40
C GLN A 52 18.22 1.44 -10.67
N ALA A 53 17.35 1.97 -9.80
CA ALA A 53 16.37 1.17 -9.07
C ALA A 53 15.34 0.53 -10.00
N ALA A 54 14.90 1.23 -11.05
CA ALA A 54 13.98 0.69 -12.04
C ALA A 54 14.61 -0.43 -12.90
N ALA A 55 15.91 -0.35 -13.16
CA ALA A 55 16.65 -1.37 -13.88
C ALA A 55 17.05 -2.57 -13.00
N ASP A 56 17.03 -2.43 -11.67
CA ASP A 56 17.37 -3.49 -10.73
C ASP A 56 16.18 -4.43 -10.47
N PRO A 57 16.21 -5.70 -10.95
CA PRO A 57 15.14 -6.66 -10.69
C PRO A 57 14.97 -7.00 -9.21
N ALA A 58 16.00 -6.78 -8.38
CA ALA A 58 15.96 -7.01 -6.95
C ALA A 58 15.32 -5.86 -6.17
N PHE A 59 15.08 -4.69 -6.77
CA PHE A 59 14.55 -3.53 -6.06
C PHE A 59 13.20 -3.84 -5.39
N PHE A 60 12.30 -4.52 -6.11
CA PHE A 60 11.03 -5.02 -5.56
C PHE A 60 11.11 -6.49 -5.09
N GLY A 61 12.31 -7.05 -4.94
CA GLY A 61 12.54 -8.42 -4.47
C GLY A 61 12.37 -8.57 -2.95
N GLU A 62 11.88 -9.73 -2.52
CA GLU A 62 11.71 -10.05 -1.10
C GLU A 62 13.08 -10.15 -0.41
N PRO A 63 13.34 -9.38 0.67
CA PRO A 63 14.63 -9.41 1.36
C PRO A 63 14.82 -10.65 2.23
N SER A 64 13.76 -11.36 2.60
CA SER A 64 13.85 -12.63 3.35
C SER A 64 12.72 -13.60 3.05
N GLU A 65 13.06 -14.89 2.96
CA GLU A 65 12.11 -16.01 2.82
C GLU A 65 11.55 -16.49 4.18
N SER A 66 11.46 -15.60 5.18
CA SER A 66 10.91 -15.98 6.49
C SER A 66 9.39 -15.82 6.51
N ASP A 67 8.67 -16.94 6.66
CA ASP A 67 7.22 -16.98 6.91
C ASP A 67 6.89 -16.90 8.41
N GLN A 68 7.82 -16.39 9.23
CA GLN A 68 7.59 -16.19 10.65
C GLN A 68 6.75 -14.93 10.91
N GLY A 69 5.92 -14.99 11.96
CA GLY A 69 5.14 -13.85 12.44
C GLY A 69 3.77 -13.67 11.79
N PHE A 70 3.32 -14.61 10.97
CA PHE A 70 1.93 -14.66 10.51
C PHE A 70 1.01 -15.13 11.64
N GLU A 71 0.01 -14.31 11.95
CA GLU A 71 -1.02 -14.62 12.94
C GLU A 71 -2.40 -14.53 12.26
N ARG A 72 -3.09 -15.66 12.17
CA ARG A 72 -4.47 -15.74 11.67
C ARG A 72 -5.45 -15.90 12.82
N LYS A 73 -6.45 -15.03 12.88
CA LYS A 73 -7.52 -15.08 13.89
C LYS A 73 -8.80 -14.39 13.39
N ASP A 74 -9.95 -15.03 13.59
CA ASP A 74 -11.28 -14.46 13.30
C ASP A 74 -11.44 -13.86 11.88
N GLY A 75 -10.89 -14.57 10.88
CA GLY A 75 -10.88 -14.14 9.48
C GLY A 75 -10.00 -12.91 9.21
N TRP A 76 -9.04 -12.65 10.07
CA TRP A 76 -7.98 -11.65 9.89
C TRP A 76 -6.63 -12.34 9.86
N LEU A 77 -5.72 -11.79 9.08
CA LEU A 77 -4.32 -12.16 9.03
C LEU A 77 -3.51 -10.91 9.32
N LYS A 78 -2.51 -11.03 10.19
CA LYS A 78 -1.50 -9.99 10.39
C LYS A 78 -0.09 -10.57 10.36
N PHE A 79 0.86 -9.77 9.91
CA PHE A 79 2.28 -10.14 9.84
C PHE A 79 3.17 -8.89 9.75
N PRO A 80 4.46 -8.96 10.14
CA PRO A 80 5.36 -7.82 10.02
C PRO A 80 5.72 -7.53 8.56
N SER A 81 5.70 -6.24 8.19
CA SER A 81 6.25 -5.76 6.92
C SER A 81 7.78 -5.84 6.93
N ASP A 82 8.38 -6.12 5.78
CA ASP A 82 9.84 -6.18 5.64
C ASP A 82 10.49 -4.79 5.56
N ILE A 83 9.69 -3.74 5.31
CA ILE A 83 10.13 -2.35 5.40
C ILE A 83 9.63 -1.78 6.72
N SER A 84 10.57 -1.36 7.58
CA SER A 84 10.27 -0.62 8.80
C SER A 84 10.30 0.88 8.54
N THR A 85 9.31 1.58 9.09
CA THR A 85 9.12 3.03 9.00
C THR A 85 9.02 3.61 10.40
N ASP A 86 9.05 4.94 10.49
CA ASP A 86 8.83 5.69 11.73
C ASP A 86 7.38 5.63 12.25
N ILE A 87 6.46 5.01 11.49
CA ILE A 87 5.07 4.79 11.89
C ILE A 87 4.87 3.33 12.24
N GLU A 88 4.74 3.02 13.54
CA GLU A 88 4.65 1.65 14.06
C GLU A 88 3.47 0.88 13.46
N GLU A 89 2.31 1.53 13.34
CA GLU A 89 1.09 0.94 12.75
C GLU A 89 1.33 0.51 11.29
N ASN A 90 2.13 1.27 10.55
CA ASN A 90 2.43 0.99 9.16
C ASN A 90 3.36 -0.23 8.98
N ASN A 91 4.08 -0.63 10.03
CA ASN A 91 5.02 -1.75 10.00
C ASN A 91 4.34 -3.11 10.21
N VAL A 92 3.04 -3.12 10.54
CA VAL A 92 2.23 -4.34 10.69
C VAL A 92 1.23 -4.42 9.56
N VAL A 93 1.35 -5.45 8.72
CA VAL A 93 0.41 -5.69 7.62
C VAL A 93 -0.86 -6.34 8.17
N TRP A 94 -2.02 -5.88 7.70
CA TRP A 94 -3.33 -6.44 8.03
C TRP A 94 -4.06 -6.84 6.76
N ALA A 95 -4.63 -8.04 6.75
CA ALA A 95 -5.49 -8.50 5.67
C ALA A 95 -6.77 -9.13 6.20
N LYS A 96 -7.90 -8.83 5.56
CA LYS A 96 -9.18 -9.48 5.83
C LYS A 96 -9.33 -10.69 4.91
N ILE A 97 -9.62 -11.85 5.47
CA ILE A 97 -9.89 -13.07 4.71
C ILE A 97 -11.41 -13.32 4.70
N THR A 98 -11.96 -13.48 3.50
CA THR A 98 -13.32 -13.97 3.27
C THR A 98 -13.21 -15.34 2.61
N GLU A 99 -13.38 -16.39 3.40
CA GLU A 99 -13.20 -17.78 2.97
C GLU A 99 -14.29 -18.23 2.01
N SER A 100 -13.92 -19.03 1.01
CA SER A 100 -14.85 -19.73 0.14
C SER A 100 -15.26 -21.12 0.64
N GLY A 101 -14.58 -21.62 1.68
CA GLY A 101 -14.67 -23.02 2.12
C GLY A 101 -13.77 -23.98 1.32
N SER A 102 -12.99 -23.47 0.37
CA SER A 102 -11.93 -24.20 -0.36
C SER A 102 -10.61 -23.43 -0.29
N PHE A 103 -9.50 -24.17 -0.34
CA PHE A 103 -8.13 -23.65 -0.42
C PHE A 103 -7.56 -23.68 -1.86
N ASP A 104 -8.35 -24.06 -2.86
CA ASP A 104 -7.86 -24.25 -4.24
C ASP A 104 -7.54 -22.93 -4.96
N GLN A 105 -8.24 -21.85 -4.59
CA GLN A 105 -8.12 -20.54 -5.25
C GLN A 105 -8.21 -19.39 -4.25
N ALA A 106 -7.27 -18.45 -4.39
CA ALA A 106 -7.25 -17.21 -3.64
C ALA A 106 -7.11 -15.99 -4.56
N MET A 107 -7.77 -14.89 -4.21
CA MET A 107 -7.65 -13.59 -4.85
C MET A 107 -7.22 -12.53 -3.84
N VAL A 108 -6.09 -11.88 -4.07
CA VAL A 108 -5.60 -10.77 -3.26
C VAL A 108 -6.09 -9.45 -3.86
N ILE A 109 -6.74 -8.61 -3.05
CA ILE A 109 -7.23 -7.29 -3.47
C ILE A 109 -6.42 -6.19 -2.79
N PHE A 110 -5.83 -5.33 -3.60
CA PHE A 110 -5.27 -4.05 -3.19
C PHE A 110 -6.32 -2.96 -3.45
N HIS A 111 -6.73 -2.24 -2.41
CA HIS A 111 -7.70 -1.16 -2.54
C HIS A 111 -7.07 0.11 -3.11
N HIS A 112 -7.91 1.05 -3.59
CA HIS A 112 -7.43 2.32 -4.11
C HIS A 112 -6.88 3.25 -3.01
N TRP A 113 -6.17 4.31 -3.42
CA TRP A 113 -5.70 5.36 -2.50
C TRP A 113 -6.87 6.06 -1.80
N ASN A 114 -6.73 6.35 -0.51
CA ASN A 114 -7.76 6.93 0.36
C ASN A 114 -9.05 6.11 0.44
N ALA A 115 -8.99 4.80 0.25
CA ALA A 115 -10.12 3.93 0.59
C ALA A 115 -10.46 4.07 2.07
N SER A 116 -11.75 4.26 2.37
CA SER A 116 -12.27 4.36 3.73
C SER A 116 -12.73 3.02 4.30
N ALA A 117 -12.86 1.99 3.45
CA ALA A 117 -13.22 0.64 3.84
C ALA A 117 -12.77 -0.39 2.79
N ARG A 118 -12.67 -1.65 3.22
CA ARG A 118 -12.56 -2.84 2.35
C ARG A 118 -13.90 -3.11 1.64
N ASN A 119 -13.88 -3.78 0.48
CA ASN A 119 -15.05 -4.04 -0.34
C ASN A 119 -15.64 -5.43 -0.11
N ARG A 120 -16.45 -5.54 0.95
CA ARG A 120 -17.13 -6.78 1.33
C ARG A 120 -18.07 -7.33 0.26
N GLN A 121 -18.60 -6.49 -0.65
CA GLN A 121 -19.48 -6.97 -1.72
C GLN A 121 -18.69 -7.80 -2.75
N ILE A 122 -17.52 -7.30 -3.17
CA ILE A 122 -16.61 -8.03 -4.05
C ILE A 122 -16.14 -9.32 -3.37
N ALA A 123 -15.71 -9.23 -2.10
CA ALA A 123 -15.24 -10.40 -1.35
C ALA A 123 -16.30 -11.51 -1.27
N ASN A 124 -17.53 -11.16 -0.90
CA ASN A 124 -18.64 -12.12 -0.84
C ASN A 124 -19.04 -12.68 -2.20
N PHE A 125 -18.94 -11.89 -3.27
CA PHE A 125 -19.30 -12.34 -4.60
C PHE A 125 -18.40 -13.48 -5.08
N PHE A 126 -17.09 -13.35 -4.86
CA PHE A 126 -16.09 -14.33 -5.28
C PHE A 126 -15.99 -15.51 -4.30
N SER A 127 -16.13 -15.28 -2.99
CA SER A 127 -16.10 -16.38 -2.00
C SER A 127 -17.24 -17.38 -2.20
N ARG A 128 -18.45 -16.89 -2.51
CA ARG A 128 -19.60 -17.74 -2.87
C ARG A 128 -19.41 -18.53 -4.17
N ARG A 129 -18.36 -18.24 -4.95
CA ARG A 129 -17.99 -18.91 -6.20
C ARG A 129 -16.74 -19.76 -6.05
N GLY A 130 -16.32 -20.06 -4.83
CA GLY A 130 -15.18 -20.94 -4.56
C GLY A 130 -13.83 -20.23 -4.42
N ILE A 131 -13.77 -18.91 -4.57
CA ILE A 131 -12.50 -18.16 -4.52
C ILE A 131 -12.37 -17.43 -3.18
N THR A 132 -11.42 -17.85 -2.34
CA THR A 132 -11.12 -17.13 -1.09
C THR A 132 -10.57 -15.73 -1.41
N VAL A 133 -11.11 -14.69 -0.78
CA VAL A 133 -10.69 -13.30 -1.05
C VAL A 133 -9.91 -12.75 0.14
N VAL A 134 -8.74 -12.17 -0.14
CA VAL A 134 -7.83 -11.59 0.84
C VAL A 134 -7.64 -10.11 0.53
N GLU A 135 -8.21 -9.24 1.36
CA GLU A 135 -8.16 -7.78 1.19
C GLU A 135 -7.08 -7.17 2.11
N ILE A 136 -5.92 -6.86 1.53
CA ILE A 136 -4.74 -6.33 2.23
C ILE A 136 -4.85 -4.82 2.47
N ALA A 137 -4.45 -4.35 3.65
CA ALA A 137 -4.25 -2.94 3.95
C ALA A 137 -2.97 -2.44 3.28
N MET A 138 -3.11 -1.53 2.33
CA MET A 138 -1.98 -0.81 1.75
C MET A 138 -1.28 0.06 2.81
N PRO A 139 0.01 0.39 2.62
CA PRO A 139 0.71 1.29 3.52
C PRO A 139 -0.09 2.57 3.81
N TYR A 140 -0.10 2.99 5.07
CA TYR A 140 -0.81 4.16 5.59
C TYR A 140 -2.35 4.15 5.49
N HIS A 141 -2.98 3.00 5.22
CA HIS A 141 -4.44 2.85 5.20
C HIS A 141 -4.96 1.93 6.31
N PHE A 142 -6.22 2.13 6.73
CA PHE A 142 -6.90 1.29 7.70
C PHE A 142 -6.11 1.13 9.01
N GLU A 143 -5.81 -0.11 9.41
CA GLU A 143 -5.04 -0.44 10.60
C GLU A 143 -3.59 0.05 10.51
N ARG A 144 -3.11 0.42 9.31
CA ARG A 144 -1.78 0.97 9.03
C ARG A 144 -1.74 2.49 8.99
N SER A 145 -2.89 3.16 9.17
CA SER A 145 -2.96 4.62 9.13
C SER A 145 -2.19 5.24 10.29
N ARG A 146 -1.49 6.34 9.99
CA ARG A 146 -0.78 7.13 11.00
C ARG A 146 -1.78 7.70 12.02
N PRO A 147 -1.46 7.69 13.32
CA PRO A 147 -2.32 8.27 14.35
C PRO A 147 -2.76 9.69 14.03
N GLY A 148 -4.07 9.94 14.09
CA GLY A 148 -4.68 11.24 13.82
C GLY A 148 -4.76 11.63 12.34
N SER A 149 -4.27 10.79 11.41
CA SER A 149 -4.43 11.06 9.98
C SER A 149 -5.85 10.72 9.51
N LEU A 150 -6.40 11.59 8.67
CA LEU A 150 -7.71 11.39 8.02
C LEU A 150 -7.59 10.77 6.63
N HIS A 151 -6.38 10.68 6.09
CA HIS A 151 -6.09 10.21 4.74
C HIS A 151 -4.70 9.58 4.68
N ALA A 152 -4.44 8.78 3.65
CA ALA A 152 -3.18 8.08 3.46
C ALA A 152 -2.16 8.96 2.71
N ASP A 153 -1.91 10.17 3.20
CA ASP A 153 -0.94 11.11 2.61
C ASP A 153 0.46 10.49 2.51
N TYR A 154 0.90 9.69 3.47
CA TYR A 154 2.26 9.14 3.44
C TYR A 154 2.44 8.06 2.37
N MET A 155 1.36 7.47 1.85
CA MET A 155 1.42 6.58 0.68
C MET A 155 1.77 7.35 -0.59
N LEU A 156 1.19 8.54 -0.78
CA LEU A 156 1.38 9.42 -1.94
C LEU A 156 1.45 10.89 -1.44
N SER A 157 2.66 11.43 -1.35
CA SER A 157 2.92 12.78 -0.81
C SER A 157 3.95 13.57 -1.65
N PRO A 158 4.10 14.89 -1.40
CA PRO A 158 5.21 15.69 -1.93
C PRO A 158 6.61 15.22 -1.52
N ASN A 159 6.72 14.28 -0.57
CA ASN A 159 7.95 13.53 -0.33
C ASN A 159 8.00 12.33 -1.29
N ILE A 160 8.80 12.46 -2.35
CA ILE A 160 8.91 11.45 -3.41
C ILE A 160 9.58 10.19 -2.88
N GLY A 161 10.60 10.32 -2.03
CA GLY A 161 11.32 9.19 -1.46
C GLY A 161 10.44 8.30 -0.60
N ARG A 162 9.61 8.93 0.25
CA ARG A 162 8.57 8.24 1.03
C ARG A 162 7.53 7.58 0.12
N THR A 163 7.12 8.27 -0.94
CA THR A 163 6.15 7.72 -1.90
C THR A 163 6.69 6.43 -2.54
N ILE A 164 7.94 6.43 -3.00
CA ILE A 164 8.61 5.25 -3.55
C ILE A 164 8.74 4.15 -2.49
N GLN A 165 9.18 4.49 -1.27
CA GLN A 165 9.29 3.55 -0.15
C GLN A 165 7.93 2.86 0.14
N SER A 166 6.85 3.62 0.12
CA SER A 166 5.49 3.13 0.41
C SER A 166 4.98 2.20 -0.70
N VAL A 167 5.19 2.55 -1.96
CA VAL A 167 4.84 1.66 -3.08
C VAL A 167 5.66 0.37 -3.01
N ARG A 168 6.97 0.48 -2.75
CA ARG A 168 7.86 -0.68 -2.57
C ARG A 168 7.39 -1.56 -1.42
N GLN A 169 7.04 -0.98 -0.27
CA GLN A 169 6.51 -1.69 0.88
C GLN A 169 5.24 -2.47 0.52
N GLY A 170 4.27 -1.83 -0.15
CA GLY A 170 3.03 -2.50 -0.58
C GLY A 170 3.27 -3.67 -1.53
N VAL A 171 4.23 -3.54 -2.46
CA VAL A 171 4.63 -4.64 -3.35
C VAL A 171 5.23 -5.79 -2.56
N LEU A 172 6.18 -5.53 -1.68
CA LEU A 172 6.84 -6.57 -0.87
C LEU A 172 5.84 -7.28 0.06
N ASP A 173 4.97 -6.51 0.74
CA ASP A 173 3.92 -7.05 1.59
C ASP A 173 2.97 -7.97 0.79
N GLY A 174 2.63 -7.57 -0.43
CA GLY A 174 1.81 -8.35 -1.35
C GLY A 174 2.47 -9.66 -1.78
N ARG A 175 3.76 -9.62 -2.15
CA ARG A 175 4.51 -10.82 -2.54
C ARG A 175 4.64 -11.78 -1.35
N LYS A 176 4.97 -11.27 -0.17
CA LYS A 176 5.07 -12.03 1.09
C LYS A 176 3.75 -12.69 1.46
N LEU A 177 2.62 -11.98 1.31
CA LEU A 177 1.29 -12.54 1.48
C LEU A 177 0.99 -13.66 0.47
N ILE A 178 1.30 -13.46 -0.81
CA ILE A 178 1.09 -14.47 -1.85
C ILE A 178 1.95 -15.71 -1.59
N ARG A 179 3.18 -15.54 -1.11
CA ARG A 179 4.06 -16.65 -0.72
C ARG A 179 3.45 -17.46 0.41
N TRP A 180 3.00 -16.80 1.48
CA TRP A 180 2.30 -17.46 2.58
C TRP A 180 1.02 -18.18 2.11
N LEU A 181 0.21 -17.55 1.25
CA LEU A 181 -0.99 -18.20 0.68
C LEU A 181 -0.69 -19.45 -0.15
N LYS A 182 0.51 -19.56 -0.73
CA LYS A 182 0.94 -20.76 -1.46
C LYS A 182 1.47 -21.88 -0.55
N SER A 183 1.83 -21.55 0.68
CA SER A 183 2.30 -22.52 1.68
C SER A 183 1.18 -23.11 2.53
N GLU A 184 0.00 -22.49 2.52
CA GLU A 184 -1.23 -23.00 3.14
C GLU A 184 -1.91 -24.04 2.25
#